data_AF-X1AHW7-F1
#
_entry.id   AF-X1AHW7-F1
#
_cell.length_a   1.000
_cell.length_b   1.000
_cell.length_c   1.000
_cell.angle_alpha   90.00
_cell.angle_beta   90.00
_cell.angle_gamma   90.00
#
_symmetry.space_group_name_H-M   'P 1'
#
loop_
_entity.id
_entity.type
_entity.pdbx_description
1 polymer ?
#
loop_
_entity_poly.entity_id
_entity_poly.type
_entity_poly.pdbx_seq_one_letter_code
_entity_poly.pdbx_strand_id
1 'polypeptide(L)'
;MFMTGLFCGSNAPTSGRFVVCAKSPLTGIWGESNCGGFFGPELRKTGYDGIVIKGVSENPVYLDINENGAEIKDASDLWGKGIFETSKVLKEKSGSPLTRVACIGQAGENLVR
;
A
#
# COMPACT_ATOMS: atom_id res chain seq x y z
N MET A 1 9.05 -1.25 3.57
CA MET A 1 8.97 0.19 3.22
C MET A 1 8.36 0.32 1.84
N PHE A 2 7.48 1.31 1.64
CA PHE A 2 6.96 1.72 0.34
C PHE A 2 7.67 3.00 -0.06
N MET A 3 8.31 3.06 -1.21
CA MET A 3 9.01 4.26 -1.68
C MET A 3 8.64 4.59 -3.11
N THR A 4 8.41 5.87 -3.37
CA THR A 4 8.21 6.38 -4.72
C THR A 4 9.54 6.86 -5.30
N GLY A 5 9.67 6.82 -6.63
CA GLY A 5 10.84 7.38 -7.30
C GLY A 5 10.75 8.90 -7.41
N LEU A 6 11.89 9.58 -7.63
CA LEU A 6 11.97 11.04 -7.78
C LEU A 6 11.01 11.58 -8.85
N PHE A 7 10.92 10.89 -9.99
CA PHE A 7 10.04 11.26 -11.09
C PHE A 7 8.60 10.79 -10.90
N CYS A 8 8.28 10.09 -9.81
CA CYS A 8 6.96 9.54 -9.61
C CYS A 8 5.90 10.65 -9.59
N GLY A 9 4.83 10.46 -10.37
CA GLY A 9 3.77 11.46 -10.53
C GLY A 9 4.11 12.66 -11.43
N SER A 10 5.28 12.66 -12.10
CA SER A 10 5.61 13.67 -13.11
C SER A 10 5.07 13.30 -14.51
N ASN A 11 5.27 14.18 -15.48
CA ASN A 11 4.95 13.90 -16.90
C ASN A 11 6.02 13.04 -17.61
N ALA A 12 7.06 12.60 -16.89
CA ALA A 12 8.04 11.69 -17.46
C ALA A 12 7.37 10.38 -17.91
N PRO A 13 7.69 9.84 -19.10
CA PRO A 13 7.11 8.59 -19.56
C PRO A 13 7.29 7.47 -18.53
N THR A 14 6.23 6.70 -18.28
CA THR A 14 6.22 5.52 -17.40
C THR A 14 6.59 5.77 -15.93
N SER A 15 6.47 7.01 -15.44
CA SER A 15 6.86 7.40 -14.08
C SER A 15 5.84 7.03 -12.99
N GLY A 16 4.92 6.09 -13.21
CA GLY A 16 3.93 5.65 -12.21
C GLY A 16 4.43 4.60 -11.21
N ARG A 17 5.74 4.39 -11.10
CA ARG A 17 6.32 3.26 -10.36
C ARG A 17 6.61 3.59 -8.88
N PHE A 18 6.45 2.59 -8.03
CA PHE A 18 6.93 2.57 -6.65
C PHE A 18 7.57 1.22 -6.33
N VAL A 19 8.40 1.19 -5.28
CA VAL A 19 9.05 -0.03 -4.80
C VAL A 19 8.62 -0.37 -3.39
N VAL A 20 8.55 -1.67 -3.10
CA VAL A 20 8.33 -2.20 -1.76
C VAL A 20 9.54 -3.02 -1.38
N CYS A 21 10.20 -2.63 -0.28
CA CYS A 21 11.43 -3.27 0.18
C CYS A 21 11.30 -3.76 1.62
N ALA A 22 11.87 -4.93 1.91
CA ALA A 22 11.96 -5.51 3.24
C ALA A 22 13.06 -6.59 3.27
N LYS A 23 13.40 -7.10 4.45
CA LYS A 23 14.11 -8.38 4.54
C LYS A 23 13.14 -9.49 4.10
N SER A 24 13.47 -10.20 3.02
CA SER A 24 12.61 -11.22 2.45
C SER A 24 12.46 -12.41 3.41
N PRO A 25 11.24 -12.89 3.69
CA PRO A 25 11.03 -14.09 4.49
C PRO A 25 11.40 -15.37 3.74
N LEU A 26 11.43 -15.34 2.41
CA LEU A 26 11.80 -16.47 1.56
C LEU A 26 13.33 -16.68 1.53
N THR A 27 14.08 -15.59 1.32
CA THR A 27 15.53 -15.68 1.08
C THR A 27 16.38 -15.21 2.27
N GLY A 28 15.80 -14.53 3.26
CA GLY A 28 16.52 -14.01 4.42
C GLY A 28 17.42 -12.80 4.13
N ILE A 29 17.45 -12.29 2.90
CA ILE A 29 18.26 -11.15 2.48
C ILE A 29 17.39 -9.96 2.05
N TRP A 30 17.98 -8.93 1.44
CA TRP A 30 17.24 -7.83 0.83
C TRP A 30 16.23 -8.34 -0.21
N GLY A 31 14.96 -8.02 0.00
CA GLY A 31 13.88 -8.24 -0.94
C GLY A 31 13.33 -6.91 -1.42
N GLU A 32 13.20 -6.77 -2.74
CA GLU A 32 12.64 -5.61 -3.40
C GLU A 32 11.64 -6.05 -4.47
N SER A 33 10.52 -5.36 -4.53
CA SER A 33 9.50 -5.56 -5.56
C SER A 33 9.08 -4.21 -6.13
N ASN A 34 8.96 -4.14 -7.47
CA ASN A 34 8.52 -2.95 -8.18
C ASN A 34 7.06 -3.12 -8.63
N CYS A 35 6.24 -2.12 -8.38
CA CYS A 35 4.85 -2.08 -8.83
C CYS A 35 4.55 -0.76 -9.55
N GLY A 36 3.66 -0.82 -10.54
CA GLY A 36 3.21 0.34 -11.30
C GLY A 36 1.80 0.79 -10.92
N GLY A 37 1.13 1.44 -11.87
CA GLY A 37 -0.22 1.95 -11.69
C GLY A 37 -0.23 3.32 -11.03
N PHE A 38 -1.23 3.54 -10.17
CA PHE A 38 -1.56 4.88 -9.66
C PHE A 38 -1.29 5.06 -8.17
N PHE A 39 -0.91 4.00 -7.43
CA PHE A 39 -0.65 4.11 -6.00
C PHE A 39 0.50 5.08 -5.69
N GLY A 40 1.66 4.91 -6.36
CA GLY A 40 2.82 5.80 -6.16
C GLY A 40 2.51 7.27 -6.45
N PRO A 41 1.93 7.61 -7.62
CA PRO A 41 1.53 8.98 -7.92
C PRO A 41 0.54 9.58 -6.91
N GLU A 42 -0.48 8.83 -6.48
CA GLU A 42 -1.44 9.34 -5.49
C GLU A 42 -0.80 9.51 -4.10
N LEU A 43 0.13 8.63 -3.70
CA LEU A 43 0.90 8.81 -2.47
C LEU A 43 1.74 10.10 -2.50
N ARG A 44 2.36 10.43 -3.63
CA ARG A 44 3.08 11.71 -3.74
C ARG A 44 2.16 12.92 -3.69
N LYS A 45 0.93 12.81 -4.22
CA LYS A 45 -0.06 13.89 -4.14
C LYS A 45 -0.51 14.20 -2.71
N THR A 46 -0.42 13.23 -1.80
CA THR A 46 -0.68 13.47 -0.37
C THR A 46 0.52 14.12 0.36
N GLY A 47 1.62 14.37 -0.35
CA GLY A 47 2.81 15.05 0.18
C GLY A 47 3.89 14.11 0.74
N TYR A 48 3.71 12.79 0.60
CA TYR A 48 4.67 11.79 1.10
C TYR A 48 5.43 11.12 -0.03
N ASP A 49 6.76 11.03 0.09
CA ASP A 49 7.57 10.28 -0.88
C ASP A 49 7.61 8.76 -0.57
N GLY A 50 7.21 8.36 0.64
CA GLY A 50 7.19 6.97 1.05
C GLY A 50 6.61 6.72 2.44
N ILE A 51 6.45 5.44 2.77
CA ILE A 51 5.87 4.94 4.03
C ILE A 51 6.82 3.89 4.63
N VAL A 52 7.22 4.10 5.88
CA VAL A 52 8.04 3.15 6.65
C VAL A 52 7.20 2.56 7.78
N ILE A 53 6.77 1.31 7.59
CA ILE A 53 6.03 0.56 8.61
C ILE A 53 7.03 -0.20 9.48
N LYS A 54 6.91 -0.06 10.80
CA LYS A 54 7.72 -0.75 11.82
C LYS A 54 6.80 -1.36 12.88
N GLY A 55 7.25 -2.45 13.50
CA GLY A 55 6.47 -3.16 14.52
C GLY A 55 5.36 -4.03 13.91
N VAL A 56 4.39 -4.36 14.74
CA VAL A 56 3.23 -5.20 14.40
C VAL A 56 2.01 -4.68 15.16
N SER A 57 0.83 -4.75 14.55
CA SER A 57 -0.45 -4.44 15.21
C SER A 57 -1.02 -5.70 15.85
N GLU A 58 -1.67 -5.57 17.01
CA GLU A 58 -2.34 -6.68 17.68
C GLU A 58 -3.58 -7.18 16.91
N ASN A 59 -4.22 -6.28 16.16
CA ASN A 59 -5.40 -6.57 15.34
C ASN A 59 -5.16 -6.15 13.87
N PRO A 60 -5.89 -6.72 12.90
CA PRO A 60 -5.86 -6.26 11.52
C PRO A 60 -6.19 -4.76 11.41
N VAL A 61 -5.31 -4.01 10.77
CA VAL A 61 -5.47 -2.57 10.53
C VAL A 61 -5.03 -2.20 9.12
N TYR A 62 -5.53 -1.09 8.61
CA TYR A 62 -5.06 -0.46 7.38
C TYR A 62 -4.65 0.99 7.65
N LEU A 63 -3.71 1.49 6.84
CA LEU A 63 -3.28 2.88 6.87
C LEU A 63 -4.07 3.65 5.81
N ASP A 64 -4.82 4.65 6.24
CA ASP A 64 -5.50 5.62 5.38
C ASP A 64 -4.65 6.87 5.27
N ILE A 65 -4.43 7.37 4.05
CA ILE A 65 -3.67 8.60 3.81
C ILE A 65 -4.47 9.47 2.86
N ASN A 66 -4.83 10.66 3.32
CA ASN A 66 -5.59 11.66 2.57
C ASN A 66 -5.07 13.07 2.89
N GLU A 67 -5.79 14.10 2.43
CA GLU A 67 -5.44 15.51 2.64
C GLU A 67 -5.32 15.91 4.12
N ASN A 68 -5.94 15.16 5.04
CA ASN A 68 -5.91 15.42 6.48
C ASN A 68 -4.72 14.72 7.18
N GLY A 69 -3.92 13.95 6.44
CA GLY A 69 -2.76 13.23 6.96
C GLY A 69 -2.91 11.71 6.88
N ALA A 70 -2.25 11.02 7.81
CA ALA A 70 -2.19 9.56 7.86
C ALA A 70 -2.82 9.02 9.16
N GLU A 71 -3.73 8.06 9.03
CA GLU A 71 -4.50 7.49 10.13
C GLU A 71 -4.53 5.95 10.05
N ILE A 72 -4.37 5.27 11.17
CA ILE A 72 -4.52 3.81 11.25
C ILE A 72 -5.97 3.48 11.61
N LYS A 73 -6.62 2.65 10.80
CA LYS A 73 -8.03 2.27 10.95
C LYS A 73 -8.19 0.76 11.08
N ASP A 74 -9.24 0.32 11.75
CA ASP A 74 -9.57 -1.10 11.89
C ASP A 74 -9.81 -1.76 10.51
N ALA A 75 -9.23 -2.94 10.31
CA ALA A 75 -9.39 -3.75 9.11
C ALA A 75 -9.96 -5.14 9.42
N SER A 76 -10.57 -5.34 10.59
CA SER A 76 -11.07 -6.64 11.02
C SER A 76 -12.14 -7.18 10.07
N ASP A 77 -12.93 -6.29 9.47
CA ASP A 77 -13.92 -6.64 8.45
C ASP A 77 -13.33 -6.89 7.06
N LEU A 78 -12.05 -6.56 6.84
CA LEU A 78 -11.33 -6.79 5.58
C LEU A 78 -10.49 -8.06 5.61
N TRP A 79 -10.08 -8.51 6.79
CA TRP A 79 -9.23 -9.69 6.96
C TRP A 79 -9.92 -10.95 6.47
N GLY A 80 -9.21 -11.76 5.69
CA GLY A 80 -9.76 -12.94 5.03
C GLY A 80 -10.35 -12.66 3.65
N LYS A 81 -10.43 -11.40 3.20
CA LYS A 81 -10.94 -11.06 1.86
C LYS A 81 -9.84 -11.12 0.79
N GLY A 82 -10.27 -11.27 -0.46
CA GLY A 82 -9.39 -11.16 -1.63
C GLY A 82 -9.13 -9.70 -2.01
N ILE A 83 -8.01 -9.43 -2.70
CA ILE A 83 -7.57 -8.07 -3.04
C ILE A 83 -8.62 -7.23 -3.82
N PHE A 84 -9.43 -7.86 -4.66
CA PHE A 84 -10.49 -7.16 -5.42
C PHE A 84 -11.61 -6.67 -4.50
N GLU A 85 -12.02 -7.52 -3.56
CA GLU A 85 -13.08 -7.19 -2.61
C GLU A 85 -12.58 -6.15 -1.60
N THR A 86 -11.38 -6.35 -1.03
CA THR A 86 -10.74 -5.38 -0.13
C THR A 86 -10.60 -4.02 -0.79
N SER A 87 -10.15 -3.96 -2.04
CA SER A 87 -10.02 -2.71 -2.79
C SER A 87 -11.37 -2.05 -3.06
N LYS A 88 -12.41 -2.83 -3.35
CA LYS A 88 -13.77 -2.31 -3.55
C LYS A 88 -14.31 -1.69 -2.26
N VAL A 89 -14.27 -2.44 -1.16
CA VAL A 89 -14.77 -1.99 0.15
C VAL A 89 -14.03 -0.72 0.61
N LEU A 90 -12.70 -0.66 0.47
CA LEU A 90 -11.93 0.52 0.87
C LEU A 90 -12.26 1.76 0.02
N LYS A 91 -12.49 1.59 -1.29
CA LYS A 91 -12.94 2.71 -2.13
C LYS A 91 -14.32 3.21 -1.71
N GLU A 92 -15.26 2.31 -1.44
CA GLU A 92 -16.59 2.66 -0.93
C GLU A 92 -16.50 3.38 0.42
N LYS A 93 -15.72 2.85 1.38
CA LYS A 93 -15.48 3.48 2.69
C LYS A 93 -14.86 4.88 2.58
N SER A 94 -13.95 5.08 1.63
CA SER A 94 -13.31 6.39 1.39
C SER A 94 -14.25 7.42 0.73
N GLY A 95 -15.40 7.00 0.22
CA GLY A 95 -16.31 7.85 -0.55
C GLY A 95 -15.75 8.28 -1.92
N SER A 96 -14.60 7.75 -2.34
CA SER A 96 -13.93 8.14 -3.58
C SER A 96 -13.53 6.93 -4.44
N PRO A 97 -14.03 6.82 -5.68
CA PRO A 97 -13.57 5.79 -6.62
C PRO A 97 -12.12 6.01 -7.08
N LEU A 98 -11.56 7.21 -6.83
CA LEU A 98 -10.20 7.59 -7.16
C LEU A 98 -9.17 7.12 -6.12
N THR A 99 -9.61 6.65 -4.95
CA THR A 99 -8.73 6.05 -3.95
C THR A 99 -7.92 4.90 -4.56
N ARG A 100 -6.63 4.81 -4.18
CA ARG A 100 -5.70 3.77 -4.63
C ARG A 100 -5.29 2.92 -3.45
N VAL A 101 -5.44 1.62 -3.63
CA VAL A 101 -5.28 0.64 -2.56
C VAL A 101 -4.10 -0.26 -2.92
N ALA A 102 -3.13 -0.37 -2.01
CA ALA A 102 -2.16 -1.44 -1.99
C ALA A 102 -2.52 -2.35 -0.80
N CYS A 103 -2.92 -3.59 -1.08
CA CYS A 103 -3.37 -4.54 -0.07
C CYS A 103 -2.80 -5.93 -0.32
N ILE A 104 -2.89 -6.77 0.71
CA ILE A 104 -2.62 -8.20 0.62
C ILE A 104 -3.94 -8.96 0.49
N GLY A 105 -3.87 -10.18 -0.04
CA GLY A 105 -4.95 -11.16 0.12
C GLY A 105 -4.59 -12.20 1.16
N GLN A 106 -5.43 -13.23 1.29
CA GLN A 106 -5.29 -14.34 2.23
C GLN A 106 -3.90 -15.00 2.24
N ALA A 107 -3.19 -15.06 1.12
CA ALA A 107 -1.82 -15.60 1.09
C ALA A 107 -0.83 -14.77 1.92
N GLY A 108 -0.95 -13.43 1.88
CA GLY A 108 -0.14 -12.55 2.71
C GLY A 108 -0.54 -12.62 4.19
N GLU A 109 -1.85 -12.74 4.46
CA GLU A 109 -2.37 -12.92 5.83
C GLU A 109 -1.84 -14.21 6.46
N ASN A 110 -1.72 -15.28 5.67
CA ASN A 110 -1.23 -16.60 6.10
C ASN A 110 0.30 -16.76 5.99
N LEU A 111 1.05 -15.67 5.76
CA LEU A 111 2.52 -15.65 5.75
C LEU A 111 3.16 -16.65 4.75
N VAL A 112 2.53 -16.84 3.59
CA VAL A 112 3.11 -17.66 2.51
C VAL A 112 4.44 -17.06 2.04
N ARG A 113 5.44 -17.91 1.80
CA ARG A 113 6.81 -17.52 1.39
C ARG A 113 7.05 -17.74 -0.09
#